data_AF-A0A8T5IGT2-F1
#
_entry.id   AF-A0A8T5IGT2-F1
#
_cell.length_a   1.000
_cell.length_b   1.000
_cell.length_c   1.000
_cell.angle_alpha   90.00
_cell.angle_beta   90.00
_cell.angle_gamma   90.00
#
_symmetry.space_group_name_H-M   'P 1'
#
loop_
_entity.id
_entity.type
_entity.pdbx_description
1 polymer ?
#
loop_
_entity_poly.entity_id
_entity_poly.type
_entity_poly.pdbx_seq_one_letter_code
_entity_poly.pdbx_strand_id
1 'polypeptide(L)'
;MVREKLIQEIIGKNKFLARFKTYLDFCPNYQEGNPNCHNLPTEQHVCFSCYCPHYRLDQEHPEGDCEINSPKGKWFYNPNIISENRRIWDCSDCDFMHTEQGVREFLKSKTEIELQEILEMSPEELRNNYYQERLNLDFMLDRVIGKNQNQNP
;
A
#
# COMPACT_ATOMS: atom_id res chain seq x y z
N MET A 1 10.86 -4.62 -25.26
CA MET A 1 11.79 -3.53 -24.90
C MET A 1 11.06 -2.31 -24.34
N VAL A 2 9.96 -1.85 -24.96
CA VAL A 2 9.16 -0.70 -24.48
C VAL A 2 8.63 -0.91 -23.05
N ARG A 3 7.94 -2.01 -22.79
CA ARG A 3 7.38 -2.34 -21.47
C ARG A 3 8.39 -2.30 -20.32
N GLU A 4 9.54 -2.95 -20.49
CA GLU A 4 10.58 -2.95 -19.44
C GLU A 4 11.13 -1.54 -19.20
N LYS A 5 11.28 -0.74 -20.26
CA LYS A 5 11.68 0.66 -20.14
C LYS A 5 10.66 1.46 -19.30
N LEU A 6 9.35 1.28 -19.56
CA LEU A 6 8.29 1.94 -18.77
C LEU A 6 8.36 1.53 -17.28
N ILE A 7 8.52 0.24 -16.99
CA ILE A 7 8.66 -0.26 -15.61
C ILE A 7 9.84 0.41 -14.90
N GLN A 8 10.99 0.47 -15.57
CA GLN A 8 12.19 1.13 -15.02
C GLN A 8 11.98 2.62 -14.77
N GLU A 9 11.29 3.31 -15.69
CA GLU A 9 10.96 4.73 -15.53
C GLU A 9 10.01 4.98 -14.36
N ILE A 10 8.96 4.16 -14.22
CA ILE A 10 8.02 4.23 -13.08
C ILE A 10 8.77 4.02 -11.77
N ILE A 11 9.59 2.98 -11.67
CA ILE A 11 10.39 2.69 -10.46
C ILE A 11 11.35 3.85 -10.17
N GLY A 12 12.05 4.36 -11.20
CA GLY A 12 12.98 5.48 -11.07
C GLY A 12 12.32 6.75 -10.53
N LYS A 13 11.17 7.14 -11.08
CA LYS A 13 10.37 8.29 -10.62
C LYS A 13 9.89 8.12 -9.18
N ASN A 14 9.67 6.88 -8.74
CA ASN A 14 9.14 6.56 -7.42
C ASN A 14 10.21 6.16 -6.40
N LYS A 15 11.51 6.18 -6.73
CA LYS A 15 12.57 6.03 -5.72
C LYS A 15 12.44 7.11 -4.65
N PHE A 16 12.73 6.76 -3.39
CA PHE A 16 12.58 7.65 -2.24
C PHE A 16 13.20 9.03 -2.52
N LEU A 17 14.46 9.09 -2.95
CA LEU A 17 15.15 10.37 -3.18
C LEU A 17 14.51 11.22 -4.28
N ALA A 18 13.91 10.61 -5.30
CA ALA A 18 13.21 11.33 -6.35
C ALA A 18 11.90 11.92 -5.81
N ARG A 19 11.16 11.13 -5.02
CA ARG A 19 9.88 11.53 -4.42
C ARG A 19 10.06 12.58 -3.35
N PHE A 20 11.01 12.37 -2.43
CA PHE A 20 11.36 13.29 -1.36
C PHE A 20 11.73 14.68 -1.88
N LYS A 21 12.52 14.75 -2.96
CA LYS A 21 12.91 16.04 -3.58
C LYS A 21 11.76 16.77 -4.28
N THR A 22 10.77 16.03 -4.78
CA THR A 22 9.73 16.57 -5.65
C THR A 22 8.41 16.85 -4.90
N TYR A 23 8.14 16.09 -3.83
CA TYR A 23 6.84 16.06 -3.15
C TYR A 23 7.00 16.01 -1.63
N LEU A 24 7.78 16.95 -1.06
CA LEU A 24 8.12 16.97 0.37
C LEU A 24 6.88 16.95 1.29
N ASP A 25 5.81 17.65 0.92
CA ASP A 25 4.59 17.76 1.72
C ASP A 25 3.61 16.60 1.55
N PHE A 26 3.91 15.65 0.67
CA PHE A 26 2.98 14.56 0.34
C PHE A 26 2.95 13.45 1.39
N CYS A 27 4.06 13.24 2.10
CA CYS A 27 4.22 12.16 3.06
C CYS A 27 4.72 12.72 4.40
N PRO A 28 4.05 12.41 5.53
CA PRO A 28 4.53 12.82 6.85
C PRO A 28 5.97 12.38 7.13
N ASN A 29 6.37 11.19 6.66
CA ASN A 29 7.75 10.71 6.82
C ASN A 29 8.78 11.61 6.12
N TYR A 30 8.43 12.24 5.00
CA TYR A 30 9.32 13.20 4.34
C TYR A 30 9.47 14.48 5.17
N GLN A 31 8.39 14.96 5.77
CA GLN A 31 8.39 16.18 6.60
C GLN A 31 9.16 15.99 7.91
N GLU A 32 9.05 14.81 8.51
CA GLU A 32 9.76 14.46 9.74
C GLU A 32 11.26 14.16 9.51
N GLY A 33 11.73 14.23 8.27
CA GLY A 33 13.10 13.89 7.90
C GLY A 33 13.42 12.42 8.16
N ASN A 34 12.41 11.56 8.27
CA ASN A 34 12.55 10.13 8.43
C ASN A 34 12.45 9.47 7.05
N PRO A 35 13.57 9.08 6.43
CA PRO A 35 13.55 8.56 5.07
C PRO A 35 12.88 7.18 4.95
N ASN A 36 12.59 6.53 6.08
CA ASN A 36 12.35 5.11 6.13
C ASN A 36 11.02 4.81 6.83
N CYS A 37 9.94 4.75 6.05
CA CYS A 37 8.66 4.16 6.51
C CYS A 37 8.85 2.71 6.99
N HIS A 38 9.85 2.02 6.44
CA HIS A 38 10.24 0.65 6.74
C HIS A 38 11.75 0.58 6.91
N ASN A 39 12.26 -0.44 7.60
CA ASN A 39 13.69 -0.66 7.80
C ASN A 39 14.40 -1.14 6.52
N LEU A 40 14.41 -0.28 5.50
CA LEU A 40 15.09 -0.43 4.22
C LEU A 40 16.13 0.67 4.05
N PRO A 41 17.30 0.39 3.45
CA PRO A 41 18.21 1.43 3.00
C PRO A 41 17.55 2.36 1.98
N THR A 42 17.85 3.66 2.05
CA THR A 42 17.24 4.71 1.24
C THR A 42 17.36 4.44 -0.27
N GLU A 43 18.47 3.86 -0.71
CA GLU A 43 18.75 3.52 -2.11
C GLU A 43 17.92 2.34 -2.64
N GLN A 44 17.38 1.52 -1.75
CA GLN A 44 16.52 0.37 -2.06
C GLN A 44 15.03 0.71 -1.95
N HIS A 45 14.70 1.89 -1.40
CA HIS A 45 13.36 2.30 -1.07
C HIS A 45 12.63 2.91 -2.27
N VAL A 46 11.45 2.35 -2.61
CA VAL A 46 10.58 2.81 -3.70
C VAL A 46 9.21 3.19 -3.13
N CYS A 47 8.89 4.48 -3.13
CA CYS A 47 7.64 5.03 -2.62
C CYS A 47 6.54 5.06 -3.70
N PHE A 48 6.30 3.90 -4.33
CA PHE A 48 5.31 3.73 -5.40
C PHE A 48 3.87 3.67 -4.87
N SER A 49 3.63 2.76 -3.93
CA SER A 49 2.32 2.57 -3.30
C SER A 49 2.50 2.12 -1.86
N CYS A 50 1.77 2.74 -0.94
CA CYS A 50 1.69 2.29 0.45
C CYS A 50 0.74 1.08 0.62
N TYR A 51 -0.01 0.75 -0.44
CA TYR A 51 -0.91 -0.39 -0.46
C TYR A 51 -0.20 -1.64 -1.02
N CYS A 52 -0.48 -2.81 -0.42
CA CYS A 52 0.06 -4.09 -0.86
C CYS A 52 -0.96 -4.87 -1.71
N PRO A 53 -0.67 -5.18 -3.00
CA PRO A 53 -1.56 -5.95 -3.86
C PRO A 53 -1.75 -7.40 -3.42
N HIS A 54 -0.97 -7.87 -2.44
CA HIS A 54 -1.11 -9.20 -1.85
C HIS A 54 -1.88 -9.20 -0.53
N TYR A 55 -2.27 -8.02 -0.01
CA TYR A 55 -3.18 -7.97 1.12
C TYR A 55 -4.59 -8.32 0.64
N ARG A 56 -5.21 -9.32 1.29
CA ARG A 56 -6.57 -9.78 1.01
C ARG A 56 -7.46 -9.37 2.16
N LEU A 57 -8.57 -8.71 1.85
CA LEU A 57 -9.60 -8.36 2.82
C LEU A 57 -10.94 -8.39 2.11
N ASP A 58 -11.66 -9.48 2.28
CA ASP A 58 -12.91 -9.78 1.58
C ASP A 58 -13.82 -10.64 2.47
N GLN A 59 -14.89 -11.19 1.90
CA GLN A 59 -15.84 -12.03 2.66
C GLN A 59 -15.21 -13.36 3.13
N GLU A 60 -14.25 -13.91 2.38
CA GLU A 60 -13.55 -15.16 2.72
C GLU A 60 -12.40 -14.90 3.71
N HIS A 61 -11.81 -13.71 3.67
CA HIS A 61 -10.70 -13.27 4.53
C HIS A 61 -11.13 -12.04 5.37
N PRO A 62 -12.13 -12.16 6.26
CA PRO A 62 -12.71 -11.01 6.96
C PRO A 62 -11.76 -10.37 8.00
N GLU A 63 -10.73 -11.10 8.43
CA GLU A 63 -9.69 -10.61 9.34
C GLU A 63 -8.47 -10.09 8.59
N GLY A 64 -8.46 -10.10 7.26
CA GLY A 64 -7.30 -9.82 6.45
C GLY A 64 -6.36 -11.03 6.33
N ASP A 65 -5.57 -11.08 5.27
CA ASP A 65 -4.50 -12.06 5.08
C ASP A 65 -3.45 -11.57 4.05
N CYS A 66 -2.32 -12.29 3.93
CA CYS A 66 -1.29 -12.06 2.92
C CYS A 66 -1.20 -13.23 1.95
N GLU A 67 -1.54 -13.00 0.68
CA GLU A 67 -1.48 -14.00 -0.39
C GLU A 67 -0.09 -14.64 -0.55
N ILE A 68 0.97 -13.85 -0.33
CA ILE A 68 2.36 -14.32 -0.43
C ILE A 68 2.95 -14.81 0.89
N ASN A 69 2.15 -14.88 1.97
CA ASN A 69 2.57 -15.29 3.31
C ASN A 69 3.86 -14.58 3.76
N SER A 70 3.90 -13.25 3.64
CA SER A 70 5.07 -12.47 4.06
C SER A 70 5.41 -12.75 5.53
N PRO A 71 6.68 -13.05 5.87
CA PRO A 71 7.09 -13.34 7.24
C PRO A 71 7.01 -12.11 8.16
N LYS A 72 6.79 -10.93 7.61
CA LYS A 72 6.64 -9.65 8.34
C LYS A 72 5.19 -9.33 8.70
N GLY A 73 4.22 -10.08 8.17
CA GLY A 73 2.83 -9.91 8.56
C GLY A 73 2.59 -10.46 9.97
N LYS A 74 1.74 -9.78 10.73
CA LYS A 74 1.44 -10.13 12.13
C LYS A 74 -0.04 -10.01 12.42
N TRP A 75 -0.53 -10.83 13.35
CA TRP A 75 -1.87 -10.64 13.89
C TRP A 75 -1.85 -9.51 14.93
N PHE A 76 -2.67 -8.50 14.70
CA PHE A 76 -2.95 -7.45 15.66
C PHE A 76 -4.28 -7.72 16.36
N TYR A 77 -4.26 -7.81 17.69
CA TYR A 77 -5.48 -8.00 18.49
C TYR A 77 -6.04 -6.66 18.93
N ASN A 78 -7.34 -6.43 18.73
CA ASN A 78 -8.03 -5.26 19.22
C ASN A 78 -9.45 -5.63 19.68
N PRO A 79 -9.78 -5.40 20.96
CA PRO A 79 -11.08 -5.77 21.50
C PRO A 79 -12.27 -5.07 20.83
N ASN A 80 -12.04 -3.99 20.07
CA ASN A 80 -13.06 -3.23 19.35
C ASN A 80 -13.35 -3.79 17.93
N ILE A 81 -12.54 -4.73 17.44
CA ILE A 81 -12.78 -5.36 16.12
C ILE A 81 -13.96 -6.32 16.20
N ILE A 82 -14.90 -6.18 15.27
CA ILE A 82 -16.08 -7.05 15.11
C ILE A 82 -15.70 -8.25 14.22
N SER A 83 -14.70 -9.00 14.65
CA SER A 83 -14.35 -10.32 14.13
C SER A 83 -14.41 -11.35 15.25
N GLU A 84 -14.66 -12.62 14.93
CA GLU A 84 -14.80 -13.69 15.91
C GLU A 84 -13.57 -13.78 16.84
N ASN A 85 -12.38 -13.58 16.28
CA ASN A 85 -11.12 -13.64 17.03
C ASN A 85 -10.60 -12.27 17.48
N ARG A 86 -11.34 -11.19 17.20
CA ARG A 86 -10.98 -9.79 17.51
C ARG A 86 -9.57 -9.41 17.07
N ARG A 87 -9.18 -9.90 15.89
CA ARG A 87 -7.86 -9.67 15.31
C ARG A 87 -7.98 -9.23 13.86
N ILE A 88 -6.96 -8.51 13.41
CA ILE A 88 -6.76 -8.15 12.01
C ILE A 88 -5.32 -8.46 11.61
N TRP A 89 -5.14 -8.85 10.37
CA TRP A 89 -3.82 -9.05 9.78
C TRP A 89 -3.20 -7.69 9.51
N ASP A 90 -1.98 -7.49 10.01
CA ASP A 90 -1.24 -6.26 9.86
C ASP A 90 0.01 -6.51 9.00
N CYS A 91 0.06 -5.83 7.85
CA CYS A 91 1.19 -5.84 6.93
C CYS A 91 2.04 -4.56 7.01
N SER A 92 1.82 -3.68 7.98
CA SER A 92 2.47 -2.36 8.06
C SER A 92 3.99 -2.40 8.21
N ASP A 93 4.57 -3.52 8.65
CA ASP A 93 6.02 -3.71 8.72
C ASP A 93 6.60 -4.34 7.42
N CYS A 94 5.75 -4.74 6.48
CA CYS A 94 6.15 -5.42 5.26
C CYS A 94 6.72 -4.42 4.24
N ASP A 95 7.97 -4.64 3.87
CA ASP A 95 8.71 -3.78 2.95
C ASP A 95 8.58 -4.19 1.48
N PHE A 96 7.87 -5.29 1.17
CA PHE A 96 7.79 -5.86 -0.18
C PHE A 96 7.47 -4.79 -1.24
N MET A 97 6.40 -4.00 -1.05
CA MET A 97 6.00 -2.94 -1.98
C MET A 97 6.88 -1.68 -1.95
N HIS A 98 7.84 -1.64 -1.05
CA HIS A 98 8.84 -0.57 -0.95
C HIS A 98 10.19 -1.00 -1.53
N THR A 99 10.29 -2.21 -2.09
CA THR A 99 11.46 -2.66 -2.83
C THR A 99 11.25 -2.52 -4.34
N GLU A 100 12.35 -2.33 -5.06
CA GLU A 100 12.33 -2.38 -6.53
C GLU A 100 11.75 -3.72 -7.05
N GLN A 101 12.08 -4.83 -6.38
CA GLN A 101 11.57 -6.15 -6.77
C GLN A 101 10.04 -6.23 -6.63
N GLY A 102 9.47 -5.87 -5.48
CA GLY A 102 8.04 -5.97 -5.27
C GLY A 102 7.23 -5.04 -6.19
N VAL A 103 7.71 -3.80 -6.38
CA VAL A 103 7.09 -2.88 -7.35
C VAL A 103 7.18 -3.43 -8.77
N ARG A 104 8.33 -3.99 -9.17
CA ARG A 104 8.51 -4.61 -10.48
C ARG A 104 7.58 -5.80 -10.69
N GLU A 105 7.43 -6.66 -9.69
CA GLU A 105 6.51 -7.81 -9.75
C GLU A 105 5.06 -7.35 -9.91
N PHE A 106 4.66 -6.30 -9.18
CA PHE A 106 3.35 -5.68 -9.37
C PHE A 106 3.14 -5.14 -10.79
N LEU A 107 4.09 -4.34 -11.29
CA LEU A 107 4.00 -3.71 -12.61
C LEU A 107 4.06 -4.74 -13.76
N LYS A 108 4.65 -5.92 -13.54
CA LYS A 108 4.62 -7.04 -14.49
C LYS A 108 3.23 -7.65 -14.71
N SER A 109 2.23 -7.30 -13.92
CA SER A 109 0.83 -7.67 -14.20
C SER A 109 0.12 -6.68 -15.15
N LYS A 110 0.70 -5.49 -15.37
CA LYS A 110 0.05 -4.38 -16.08
C LYS A 110 0.32 -4.41 -17.59
N THR A 111 -0.68 -4.04 -18.36
CA THR A 111 -0.59 -3.78 -19.80
C THR A 111 0.28 -2.57 -20.10
N GLU A 112 0.70 -2.41 -21.36
CA GLU A 112 1.51 -1.23 -21.75
C GLU A 112 0.74 0.09 -21.59
N ILE A 113 -0.57 0.09 -21.86
CA ILE A 113 -1.45 1.25 -21.68
C ILE A 113 -1.52 1.64 -20.20
N GLU A 114 -1.80 0.67 -19.31
CA GLU A 114 -1.82 0.92 -17.87
C GLU A 114 -0.47 1.44 -17.36
N LEU A 115 0.65 0.92 -17.87
CA LEU A 115 1.97 1.42 -17.49
C LEU A 115 2.20 2.86 -17.93
N GLN A 116 1.71 3.24 -19.12
CA GLN A 116 1.77 4.62 -19.58
C GLN A 116 0.94 5.55 -18.70
N GLU A 117 -0.28 5.13 -18.33
CA GLU A 117 -1.15 5.87 -17.41
C GLU A 117 -0.46 6.05 -16.04
N ILE A 118 0.06 4.96 -15.47
CA ILE A 118 0.80 4.97 -14.19
C ILE A 118 2.01 5.93 -14.24
N LEU A 119 2.72 5.98 -15.36
CA LEU A 119 3.91 6.82 -15.52
C LEU A 119 3.57 8.32 -15.50
N GLU A 120 2.33 8.67 -15.86
CA GLU A 120 1.79 10.03 -15.93
C GLU A 120 1.09 10.45 -14.63
N MET A 121 0.69 9.50 -13.78
CA MET A 121 0.04 9.77 -12.49
C MET A 121 0.95 10.52 -11.50
N SER A 122 0.34 11.50 -10.83
CA SER A 122 0.87 12.15 -9.64
C SER A 122 0.93 11.20 -8.44
N PRO A 123 1.72 11.53 -7.39
CA PRO A 123 1.68 10.82 -6.11
C PRO A 123 0.27 10.59 -5.56
N GLU A 124 -0.59 11.59 -5.67
CA GLU A 124 -1.94 11.56 -5.12
C GLU A 124 -2.84 10.62 -5.92
N GLU A 125 -2.74 10.64 -7.25
CA GLU A 125 -3.48 9.72 -8.11
C GLU A 125 -3.02 8.28 -7.88
N LEU A 126 -1.71 8.02 -7.76
CA LEU A 126 -1.20 6.69 -7.40
C LEU A 126 -1.74 6.21 -6.05
N ARG A 127 -1.72 7.09 -5.04
CA ARG A 127 -2.28 6.78 -3.73
C ARG A 127 -3.77 6.47 -3.86
N ASN A 128 -4.54 7.33 -4.50
CA ASN A 128 -6.00 7.18 -4.56
C ASN A 128 -6.42 5.97 -5.39
N ASN A 129 -5.81 5.72 -6.56
CA ASN A 129 -6.13 4.58 -7.41
C ASN A 129 -5.84 3.25 -6.69
N TYR A 130 -4.66 3.10 -6.09
CA TYR A 130 -4.30 1.82 -5.46
C TYR A 130 -4.79 1.65 -4.02
N TYR A 131 -5.17 2.74 -3.34
CA TYR A 131 -5.79 2.67 -2.02
C TYR A 131 -7.30 2.37 -2.12
N GLN A 132 -8.00 2.97 -3.09
CA GLN A 132 -9.46 2.81 -3.23
C GLN A 132 -9.87 1.48 -3.88
N GLU A 133 -9.02 0.89 -4.74
CA GLU A 133 -9.36 -0.37 -5.44
C GLU A 133 -9.55 -1.59 -4.52
N ARG A 134 -9.03 -1.56 -3.28
CA ARG A 134 -9.01 -2.75 -2.39
C ARG A 134 -9.41 -2.48 -0.95
N LEU A 135 -9.21 -1.25 -0.47
CA LEU A 135 -9.89 -0.83 0.74
C LEU A 135 -11.25 -0.32 0.31
N ASN A 136 -12.25 -1.20 0.35
CA ASN A 136 -13.55 -0.76 0.80
C ASN A 136 -13.32 -0.17 2.21
N LEU A 137 -12.88 1.09 2.28
CA LEU A 137 -12.47 1.74 3.51
C LEU A 137 -13.65 1.77 4.48
N ASP A 138 -14.86 1.86 3.92
CA ASP A 138 -16.12 1.66 4.64
C ASP A 138 -16.26 0.24 5.21
N PHE A 139 -15.83 -0.83 4.52
CA PHE A 139 -15.83 -2.20 5.09
C PHE A 139 -14.85 -2.34 6.26
N MET A 140 -13.66 -1.70 6.18
CA MET A 140 -12.75 -1.65 7.33
C MET A 140 -13.34 -0.81 8.46
N LEU A 141 -13.84 0.39 8.19
CA LEU A 141 -14.36 1.29 9.23
C LEU A 141 -15.63 0.73 9.91
N ASP A 142 -16.52 0.09 9.14
CA ASP A 142 -17.76 -0.49 9.67
C ASP A 142 -17.49 -1.73 10.53
N ARG A 143 -16.47 -2.54 10.22
CA ARG A 143 -16.15 -3.77 11.00
C ARG A 143 -15.05 -3.59 12.05
N VAL A 144 -14.10 -2.68 11.86
CA VAL A 144 -12.96 -2.46 12.78
C VAL A 144 -13.27 -1.40 13.83
N ILE A 145 -14.03 -0.35 13.47
CA ILE A 145 -14.30 0.78 14.36
C ILE A 145 -15.75 0.78 14.85
N GLY A 146 -16.64 0.03 14.20
CA GLY A 146 -18.07 0.05 14.52
C GLY A 146 -18.58 1.47 14.39
N LYS A 147 -18.70 1.99 13.17
CA LYS A 147 -19.46 3.24 12.97
C LYS A 147 -20.81 3.04 13.64
N ASN A 148 -21.02 3.78 14.72
CA ASN A 148 -22.23 3.82 15.51
C ASN A 148 -23.44 3.82 14.57
N GLN A 149 -24.13 2.68 14.48
CA GLN A 149 -25.57 2.69 14.25
C GLN A 149 -26.22 3.26 15.52
N ASN A 150 -25.94 4.53 15.82
CA ASN A 150 -26.89 5.37 16.52
C ASN A 150 -28.04 5.62 15.53
N GLN A 151 -28.85 4.58 15.35
CA GLN A 151 -30.28 4.74 15.22
C GLN A 151 -30.69 5.46 16.50
N ASN A 152 -30.75 6.79 16.43
CA ASN A 152 -31.51 7.57 17.39
C ASN A 152 -33.01 7.27 17.17
N PRO A 153 -33.80 7.28 18.26
CA PRO A 153 -35.00 6.47 18.48
C PRO A 153 -36.19 6.73 17.54
#